data_AF-A0A9D7TKI3-F1
#
_entry.id   AF-A0A9D7TKI3-F1
#
_cell.length_a   1.000
_cell.length_b   1.000
_cell.length_c   1.000
_cell.angle_alpha   90.00
_cell.angle_beta   90.00
_cell.angle_gamma   90.00
#
_symmetry.space_group_name_H-M   'P 1'
#
loop_
_entity.id
_entity.type
_entity.pdbx_description
1 polymer ?
#
loop_
_entity_poly.entity_id
_entity_poly.type
_entity_poly.pdbx_seq_one_letter_code
_entity_poly.pdbx_strand_id
1 'polypeptide(L)'
;MKQNMSNGISKELINDLYTKEEVDLLAIIEKHQEISLNEFVKDLRVAQENGWIRKGIKVQFIIYMLNSINEKMKDNNFLDMYENTQDAIMEVTNFFFYGLFSDPK
;
A
#
# COMPACT_ATOMS: atom_id res chain seq x y z
N MET A 1 10.98 -4.67 -16.68
CA MET A 1 9.52 -4.83 -16.53
C MET A 1 9.14 -4.37 -15.12
N LYS A 2 8.02 -3.65 -14.95
CA LYS A 2 7.54 -2.98 -13.70
C LYS A 2 7.85 -1.47 -13.52
N GLN A 3 7.60 -0.64 -14.53
CA GLN A 3 7.34 0.80 -14.31
C GLN A 3 5.95 1.18 -14.83
N ASN A 4 5.54 0.60 -15.97
CA ASN A 4 4.27 0.93 -16.62
C ASN A 4 3.03 0.22 -16.06
N MET A 5 3.13 -0.58 -14.98
CA MET A 5 1.95 -1.13 -14.29
C MET A 5 1.56 -0.32 -13.03
N SER A 6 2.34 0.70 -12.67
CA SER A 6 2.10 1.53 -11.48
C SER A 6 1.32 2.82 -11.78
N ASN A 7 1.03 3.11 -13.05
CA ASN A 7 -0.03 4.06 -13.36
C ASN A 7 -1.32 3.35 -12.99
N GLY A 8 -1.77 3.59 -11.75
CA GLY A 8 -2.98 3.01 -11.20
C GLY A 8 -4.08 3.04 -12.24
N ILE A 9 -4.89 1.98 -12.27
CA ILE A 9 -6.10 1.84 -13.09
C ILE A 9 -6.64 3.25 -13.36
N SER A 10 -6.62 3.70 -14.63
CA SER A 10 -6.97 5.08 -14.96
C SER A 10 -8.26 5.44 -14.25
N LYS A 11 -8.34 6.62 -13.63
CA LYS A 11 -9.59 7.06 -12.98
C LYS A 11 -10.77 6.95 -13.95
N GLU A 12 -10.51 7.12 -15.24
CA GLU A 12 -11.45 6.91 -16.34
C GLU A 12 -11.87 5.45 -16.46
N LEU A 13 -10.91 4.50 -16.45
CA LEU A 13 -11.21 3.07 -16.47
C LEU A 13 -12.03 2.65 -15.25
N ILE A 14 -11.69 3.12 -14.04
CA ILE A 14 -12.55 2.89 -12.86
C ILE A 14 -13.93 3.47 -13.10
N ASN A 15 -14.05 4.73 -13.50
CA ASN A 15 -15.35 5.36 -13.69
C ASN A 15 -16.21 4.65 -14.77
N ASP A 16 -15.58 4.14 -15.83
CA ASP A 16 -16.24 3.37 -16.89
C ASP A 16 -16.75 2.01 -16.38
N LEU A 17 -16.00 1.35 -15.49
CA LEU A 17 -16.41 0.08 -14.87
C LEU A 17 -17.57 0.26 -13.87
N TYR A 18 -17.70 1.43 -13.23
CA TYR A 18 -18.76 1.71 -12.27
C TYR A 18 -20.04 2.30 -12.91
N THR A 19 -19.99 2.71 -14.18
CA THR A 19 -21.11 3.39 -14.87
C THR A 19 -21.87 2.51 -15.87
N LYS A 20 -21.36 1.32 -16.20
CA LYS A 20 -22.05 0.30 -17.02
C LYS A 20 -22.41 -0.92 -16.17
N GLU A 21 -23.43 -1.67 -16.60
CA GLU A 21 -23.96 -2.90 -15.99
C GLU A 21 -22.95 -4.07 -15.95
N GLU A 22 -21.72 -3.85 -15.52
CA GLU A 22 -20.69 -4.87 -15.29
C GLU A 22 -20.56 -5.19 -13.79
N VAL A 23 -21.70 -5.40 -13.13
CA VAL A 23 -21.78 -5.79 -11.71
C VAL A 23 -20.88 -7.01 -11.43
N ASP A 24 -20.76 -7.92 -12.39
CA ASP A 24 -19.90 -9.11 -12.29
C ASP A 24 -18.40 -8.76 -12.26
N LEU A 25 -17.95 -7.75 -13.01
CA LEU A 25 -16.53 -7.36 -13.02
C LEU A 25 -16.13 -6.67 -11.71
N LEU A 26 -16.98 -5.78 -11.20
CA LEU A 26 -16.77 -5.15 -9.89
C LEU A 26 -16.70 -6.20 -8.78
N ALA A 27 -17.62 -7.17 -8.77
CA ALA A 27 -17.61 -8.26 -7.81
C ALA A 27 -16.33 -9.13 -7.90
N ILE A 28 -15.81 -9.37 -9.11
CA ILE A 28 -14.53 -10.07 -9.30
C ILE A 28 -13.38 -9.24 -8.72
N ILE A 29 -13.33 -7.94 -8.99
CA ILE A 29 -12.29 -7.04 -8.47
C ILE A 29 -12.31 -7.02 -6.93
N GLU A 30 -13.48 -6.80 -6.33
CA GLU A 30 -13.65 -6.78 -4.87
C GLU A 30 -13.21 -8.11 -4.24
N LYS A 31 -13.63 -9.24 -4.82
CA LYS A 31 -13.22 -10.57 -4.36
C LYS A 31 -11.71 -10.77 -4.41
N HIS A 32 -11.05 -10.34 -5.49
CA HIS A 32 -9.60 -10.44 -5.60
C HIS A 32 -8.87 -9.51 -4.63
N GLN A 33 -9.40 -8.32 -4.36
CA GLN A 33 -8.87 -7.42 -3.33
C GLN A 33 -8.98 -8.05 -1.94
N GLU A 34 -10.12 -8.65 -1.61
CA GLU A 34 -10.34 -9.35 -0.34
C GLU A 34 -9.36 -10.53 -0.17
N ILE A 35 -9.22 -11.37 -1.20
CA ILE A 35 -8.26 -12.50 -1.19
C ILE A 35 -6.83 -12.00 -0.97
N SER A 36 -6.43 -10.95 -1.70
CA SER A 36 -5.08 -10.39 -1.61
C SER A 36 -4.80 -9.82 -0.22
N LEU A 37 -5.78 -9.12 0.37
CA LEU A 37 -5.67 -8.58 1.72
C LEU A 37 -5.57 -9.70 2.76
N ASN A 38 -6.36 -10.77 2.60
CA ASN A 38 -6.35 -11.90 3.52
C ASN A 38 -5.01 -12.66 3.51
N GLU A 39 -4.44 -12.91 2.33
CA GLU A 39 -3.09 -13.51 2.24
C GLU A 39 -2.03 -12.56 2.80
N PHE A 40 -2.11 -11.26 2.53
CA PHE A 40 -1.18 -10.29 3.11
C PHE A 40 -1.25 -10.25 4.65
N VAL A 41 -2.45 -10.28 5.23
CA VAL A 41 -2.64 -10.37 6.70
C VAL A 41 -2.00 -11.63 7.27
N LYS A 42 -2.14 -12.75 6.57
CA LYS A 42 -1.56 -14.03 6.97
C LYS A 42 -0.04 -13.99 6.92
N ASP A 43 0.55 -13.41 5.88
CA ASP A 43 2.00 -13.23 5.77
C ASP A 43 2.56 -12.36 6.90
N LEU A 44 1.86 -11.27 7.25
CA LEU A 44 2.24 -10.42 8.38
C LEU A 44 2.21 -11.17 9.72
N ARG A 45 1.22 -12.04 9.92
CA ARG A 45 1.13 -12.89 11.13
C ARG A 45 2.28 -13.90 11.18
N VAL A 46 2.57 -14.57 10.08
CA VAL A 46 3.70 -15.51 9.99
C VAL A 46 5.04 -14.80 10.23
N ALA A 47 5.23 -13.61 9.65
CA ALA A 47 6.42 -12.79 9.90
C ALA A 47 6.53 -12.35 11.37
N GLN A 48 5.41 -12.07 12.05
CA GLN A 48 5.37 -11.75 13.47
C GLN A 48 5.68 -12.97 14.37
N GLU A 49 5.20 -14.15 14.00
CA GLU A 49 5.51 -15.43 14.66
C GLU A 49 7.00 -15.76 14.55
N ASN A 50 7.58 -15.55 13.37
CA ASN A 50 9.00 -15.76 13.08
C ASN A 50 9.93 -14.67 13.65
N GLY A 51 9.36 -13.64 14.29
CA GLY A 51 10.13 -12.55 14.92
C GLY A 51 10.70 -11.52 13.95
N TRP A 52 10.30 -11.53 12.68
CA TRP A 52 10.70 -10.52 11.69
C TRP A 52 9.96 -9.20 11.90
N ILE A 53 8.75 -9.27 12.45
CA ILE A 53 7.94 -8.12 12.86
C ILE A 53 7.79 -8.12 14.38
N ARG A 54 7.86 -6.94 15.00
CA ARG A 54 7.71 -6.78 16.45
C ARG A 54 6.39 -7.37 16.95
N LYS A 55 6.44 -8.35 17.86
CA LYS A 55 5.26 -9.05 18.41
C LYS A 55 4.16 -8.15 19.00
N GLY A 56 4.48 -6.95 19.45
CA GLY A 56 3.51 -6.01 20.03
C GLY A 56 2.74 -5.15 19.03
N ILE A 57 3.15 -5.12 17.75
CA ILE A 57 2.45 -4.33 16.74
C ILE A 57 1.17 -5.06 16.30
N LYS A 58 0.07 -4.32 16.14
CA LYS A 58 -1.19 -4.87 15.62
C LYS A 58 -1.12 -4.93 14.10
N VAL A 59 -1.45 -6.07 13.50
CA VAL A 59 -1.51 -6.23 12.03
C VAL A 59 -2.46 -5.22 11.38
N GLN A 60 -3.59 -4.93 12.03
CA GLN A 60 -4.55 -3.92 11.55
C GLN A 60 -3.95 -2.50 11.54
N PHE A 61 -3.05 -2.20 12.48
CA PHE A 61 -2.34 -0.93 12.48
C PHE A 61 -1.40 -0.83 11.29
N ILE A 62 -0.66 -1.90 10.97
CA ILE A 62 0.22 -1.94 9.77
C ILE A 62 -0.58 -1.62 8.51
N ILE A 63 -1.72 -2.28 8.30
CA ILE A 63 -2.60 -2.04 7.14
C ILE A 63 -3.13 -0.60 7.12
N TYR A 64 -3.61 -0.10 8.25
CA TYR A 64 -4.12 1.27 8.36
C TYR A 64 -3.05 2.31 8.00
N MET A 65 -1.81 2.10 8.45
CA MET A 65 -0.69 2.98 8.13
C MET A 65 -0.30 2.91 6.65
N LEU A 66 -0.31 1.72 6.03
CA LEU A 66 -0.09 1.58 4.59
C LEU A 66 -1.12 2.34 3.75
N ASN A 67 -2.39 2.32 4.16
CA ASN A 67 -3.42 3.14 3.51
C ASN A 67 -3.14 4.64 3.68
N SER A 68 -2.72 5.06 4.87
CA SER A 68 -2.35 6.46 5.12
C SER A 68 -1.18 6.91 4.26
N ILE A 69 -0.17 6.04 4.06
CA ILE A 69 0.95 6.27 3.16
C ILE A 69 0.47 6.45 1.71
N ASN A 70 -0.41 5.57 1.24
CA ASN A 70 -0.99 5.67 -0.11
C ASN A 70 -1.72 7.01 -0.32
N GLU A 71 -2.40 7.53 0.70
CA GLU A 71 -3.04 8.85 0.61
C GLU A 71 -2.01 9.99 0.58
N LYS A 72 -0.91 9.89 1.33
CA LYS A 72 0.18 10.88 1.27
C LYS A 72 0.89 10.91 -0.08
N MET A 73 1.02 9.78 -0.74
CA MET A 73 1.56 9.72 -2.10
C MET A 73 0.64 10.37 -3.16
N LYS A 74 -0.57 10.79 -2.80
CA LYS A 74 -1.50 11.56 -3.65
C LYS A 74 -1.62 13.03 -3.23
N ASP A 75 -0.97 13.44 -2.14
CA ASP A 75 -1.03 14.79 -1.57
C ASP A 75 0.11 15.64 -2.13
N ASN A 76 -0.23 16.61 -2.98
CA ASN A 76 0.77 17.48 -3.60
C ASN A 76 1.61 18.23 -2.57
N ASN A 77 1.05 18.62 -1.41
CA ASN A 77 1.83 19.32 -0.38
C ASN A 77 2.93 18.44 0.20
N PHE A 78 2.69 17.12 0.27
CA PHE A 78 3.69 16.17 0.70
C PHE A 78 4.74 15.94 -0.39
N LEU A 79 4.30 15.78 -1.64
CA LEU A 79 5.21 15.55 -2.77
C LEU A 79 6.11 16.75 -3.05
N ASP A 80 5.61 17.98 -2.86
CA ASP A 80 6.36 19.23 -3.03
C ASP A 80 7.51 19.40 -2.02
N MET A 81 7.58 18.56 -0.99
CA MET A 81 8.70 18.53 -0.04
C MET A 81 9.96 17.85 -0.61
N TYR A 82 9.85 17.15 -1.75
CA TYR A 82 10.90 16.34 -2.33
C TYR A 82 11.20 16.75 -3.78
N GLU A 83 12.44 16.54 -4.23
CA GLU A 83 12.84 16.88 -5.61
C GLU A 83 12.13 16.01 -6.66
N ASN A 84 11.83 14.76 -6.30
CA ASN A 84 11.11 13.82 -7.14
C ASN A 84 10.31 12.81 -6.30
N THR A 85 9.38 12.09 -6.95
CA THR A 85 8.51 11.11 -6.29
C THR A 85 9.29 9.92 -5.72
N GLN A 86 10.41 9.55 -6.33
CA GLN A 86 11.23 8.42 -5.87
C GLN A 86 11.83 8.70 -4.50
N ASP A 87 12.27 9.94 -4.24
CA ASP A 87 12.78 10.36 -2.93
C ASP A 87 11.70 10.28 -1.85
N ALA A 88 10.48 10.73 -2.17
CA ALA A 88 9.34 10.61 -1.26
C ALA A 88 9.00 9.13 -0.92
N ILE A 89 9.03 8.25 -1.93
CA ILE A 89 8.83 6.80 -1.74
C ILE A 89 9.91 6.21 -0.83
N MET A 90 11.17 6.60 -1.06
CA MET A 90 12.30 6.12 -0.27
C MET A 90 12.17 6.54 1.19
N GLU A 91 11.84 7.80 1.45
CA GLU A 91 11.67 8.34 2.81
C GLU A 91 10.58 7.59 3.58
N VAL A 92 9.41 7.42 2.96
CA VAL A 92 8.29 6.72 3.61
C VAL A 92 8.58 5.24 3.81
N THR A 93 9.28 4.60 2.87
CA THR A 93 9.71 3.20 3.01
C THR A 93 10.67 3.05 4.19
N ASN A 94 11.67 3.94 4.27
CA ASN A 94 12.63 3.92 5.36
C ASN A 94 11.94 4.17 6.71
N PHE A 95 11.06 5.17 6.78
CA PHE A 95 10.29 5.46 7.98
C PHE A 95 9.40 4.28 8.40
N PHE A 96 8.79 3.58 7.45
CA PHE A 96 7.90 2.46 7.76
C PHE A 96 8.65 1.23 8.30
N PHE A 97 9.80 0.88 7.70
CA PHE A 97 10.56 -0.31 8.10
C PHE A 97 11.52 -0.06 9.26
N TYR A 98 12.16 1.12 9.30
CA TYR A 98 13.21 1.45 10.26
C TYR A 98 12.80 2.51 11.29
N GLY A 99 11.70 3.24 11.05
CA GLY A 99 11.28 4.34 11.91
C GLY A 99 12.18 5.56 11.74
N LEU A 100 12.55 6.19 12.86
CA LEU A 100 13.38 7.40 12.89
C LEU A 100 14.87 7.13 13.12
N PHE A 101 15.23 5.91 13.53
CA PHE A 101 16.60 5.54 13.81
C PHE A 101 17.12 4.63 12.72
N SER A 102 18.37 4.82 12.34
CA SER A 102 19.07 3.94 11.40
C SER A 102 19.22 2.53 11.98
N ASP A 103 19.27 1.52 11.12
CA ASP A 103 19.51 0.11 11.49
C ASP A 103 20.61 -0.02 12.57
N PRO A 104 20.43 -0.87 13.60
CA PRO A 104 21.55 -1.23 14.45
C PRO A 104 22.60 -1.92 13.59
N LYS A 105 23.83 -1.38 13.61
CA LYS A 105 25.00 -1.95 12.95
C LYS A 105 25.23 -3.42 13.33
#